data_AF-A0AA92NV90-F1
#
_entry.id   AF-A0AA92NV90-F1
#
_cell.length_a   1.000
_cell.length_b   1.000
_cell.length_c   1.000
_cell.angle_alpha   90.00
_cell.angle_beta   90.00
_cell.angle_gamma   90.00
#
_symmetry.space_group_name_H-M   'P 1'
#
loop_
_entity.id
_entity.type
_entity.pdbx_description
1 polymer ?
#
loop_
_entity_poly.entity_id
_entity_poly.type
_entity_poly.pdbx_seq_one_letter_code
_entity_poly.pdbx_strand_id
1 'polypeptide(L)'
;MMKEEALQHLHDQVFLPALAERVAAVQLFFHQHQAQLVDEFVESFRQIASRIKVMQDREELAPVGFIHYSMLRTSILEDTYTYLIEAYTDQWYWEPVECYARYDASWAFQEISSLIRLLDEQRKKYIGVLHTADVEHMVWKRLDCFSQIVTDLIRIAIREAIKLPEYSEINKAKCLRIRVGEFKDFSEDVHIDDGSTRDQIKGAG
;
A
#
# COMPACT_ATOMS: atom_id res chain seq x y z
N MET A 1 29.97 26.13 3.91
CA MET A 1 28.99 25.16 4.43
C MET A 1 29.23 23.85 3.72
N MET A 2 29.48 22.79 4.48
CA MET A 2 29.61 21.43 3.93
C MET A 2 28.24 20.91 3.52
N LYS A 3 28.19 19.96 2.57
CA LYS A 3 26.93 19.40 2.07
C LYS A 3 26.05 18.82 3.20
N GLU A 4 26.66 18.13 4.16
CA GLU A 4 25.95 17.56 5.30
C GLU A 4 25.32 18.64 6.20
N GLU A 5 26.03 19.75 6.44
CA GLU A 5 25.50 20.87 7.23
C GLU A 5 24.31 21.53 6.53
N ALA A 6 24.39 21.71 5.21
CA ALA A 6 23.30 22.24 4.40
C ALA A 6 22.07 21.33 4.42
N LEU A 7 22.29 20.01 4.27
CA LEU A 7 21.24 19.00 4.35
C LEU A 7 20.57 19.00 5.73
N GLN A 8 21.36 18.99 6.80
CA GLN A 8 20.84 18.97 8.16
C GLN A 8 20.02 20.23 8.47
N HIS A 9 20.52 21.40 8.07
CA HIS A 9 19.78 22.64 8.26
C HIS A 9 18.46 22.65 7.48
N LEU A 10 18.45 22.24 6.20
CA LEU A 10 17.22 22.14 5.41
C LEU A 10 16.26 21.09 6.01
N HIS A 11 16.79 19.97 6.49
CA HIS A 11 16.04 18.91 7.13
C HIS A 11 15.29 19.42 8.37
N ASP A 12 16.00 20.07 9.29
CA ASP A 12 15.42 20.44 10.58
C ASP A 12 14.53 21.67 10.48
N GLN A 13 14.91 22.65 9.66
CA GLN A 13 14.20 23.93 9.58
C GLN A 13 13.02 23.92 8.63
N VAL A 14 13.01 23.02 7.64
CA VAL A 14 11.99 23.00 6.59
C VAL A 14 11.31 21.64 6.49
N PHE A 15 12.08 20.57 6.32
CA PHE A 15 11.50 19.26 6.01
C PHE A 15 10.69 18.69 7.17
N LEU A 16 11.23 18.65 8.40
CA LEU A 16 10.52 18.06 9.54
C LEU A 16 9.19 18.78 9.84
N PRO A 17 9.12 20.13 9.93
CA PRO A 17 7.86 20.83 10.12
C PRO A 17 6.86 20.57 8.98
N ALA A 18 7.31 20.65 7.72
CA ALA A 18 6.44 20.45 6.58
C ALA A 18 5.92 19.00 6.48
N LEU A 19 6.76 18.02 6.75
CA LEU A 19 6.37 16.61 6.79
C LEU A 19 5.31 16.39 7.87
N ALA A 20 5.50 16.92 9.08
CA ALA A 20 4.54 16.78 10.18
C ALA A 20 3.18 17.39 9.82
N GLU A 21 3.16 18.57 9.18
CA GLU A 21 1.94 19.22 8.70
C GLU A 21 1.21 18.34 7.67
N ARG A 22 1.91 17.78 6.68
CA ARG A 22 1.31 16.94 5.64
C ARG A 22 0.80 15.61 6.19
N VAL A 23 1.56 14.97 7.07
CA VAL A 23 1.11 13.74 7.74
C VAL A 23 -0.14 14.01 8.56
N ALA A 24 -0.18 15.11 9.33
CA ALA A 24 -1.37 15.49 10.08
C ALA A 24 -2.58 15.77 9.18
N ALA A 25 -2.37 16.41 8.02
CA ALA A 25 -3.43 16.65 7.04
C ALA A 25 -4.01 15.34 6.48
N VAL A 26 -3.15 14.39 6.10
CA VAL A 26 -3.58 13.07 5.62
C VAL A 26 -4.32 12.30 6.71
N GLN A 27 -3.84 12.34 7.96
CA GLN A 27 -4.52 11.71 9.10
C GLN A 27 -5.91 12.31 9.35
N LEU A 28 -6.04 13.64 9.27
CA LEU A 28 -7.32 14.32 9.41
C LEU A 28 -8.28 13.92 8.29
N PHE A 29 -7.80 13.91 7.04
CA PHE A 29 -8.59 13.47 5.90
C PHE A 29 -9.06 12.01 6.07
N PHE A 30 -8.16 11.11 6.44
CA PHE A 30 -8.50 9.72 6.74
C PHE A 30 -9.61 9.61 7.78
N HIS A 31 -9.51 10.36 8.89
CA HIS A 31 -10.52 10.34 9.93
C HIS A 31 -11.89 10.86 9.46
N GLN A 32 -11.90 11.89 8.62
CA GLN A 32 -13.12 12.51 8.10
C GLN A 32 -13.81 11.66 7.03
N HIS A 33 -13.03 10.92 6.24
CA HIS A 33 -13.48 10.17 5.06
C HIS A 33 -13.38 8.64 5.23
N GLN A 34 -13.16 8.14 6.45
CA GLN A 34 -12.86 6.73 6.70
C GLN A 34 -13.87 5.77 6.06
N ALA A 35 -15.18 6.04 6.17
CA ALA A 35 -16.20 5.16 5.61
C ALA A 35 -16.09 5.04 4.07
N GLN A 36 -15.92 6.17 3.39
CA GLN A 36 -15.72 6.20 1.94
C GLN A 36 -14.44 5.44 1.54
N LEU A 37 -13.33 5.69 2.24
CA LEU A 37 -12.05 5.04 1.96
C LEU A 37 -12.10 3.51 2.19
N VAL A 38 -12.88 3.08 3.19
CA VAL A 38 -13.16 1.65 3.42
C VAL A 38 -13.92 1.07 2.23
N ASP A 39 -14.97 1.73 1.76
CA ASP A 39 -15.77 1.27 0.62
C ASP A 39 -14.92 1.18 -0.67
N GLU A 40 -14.05 2.16 -0.92
CA GLU A 40 -13.11 2.17 -2.04
C GLU A 40 -12.11 1.01 -1.98
N PHE A 41 -11.56 0.73 -0.79
CA PHE A 41 -10.70 -0.44 -0.60
C PHE A 41 -11.47 -1.75 -0.83
N VAL A 42 -12.66 -1.88 -0.25
CA VAL A 42 -13.50 -3.09 -0.38
C VAL A 42 -13.85 -3.35 -1.85
N GLU A 43 -14.10 -2.31 -2.64
CA GLU A 43 -14.29 -2.43 -4.08
C GLU A 43 -13.02 -2.91 -4.79
N SER A 44 -11.84 -2.37 -4.48
CA SER A 44 -10.58 -2.88 -5.06
C SER A 44 -10.33 -4.35 -4.70
N PHE A 45 -10.73 -4.76 -3.48
CA PHE A 45 -10.65 -6.13 -3.02
C PHE A 45 -11.63 -7.05 -3.75
N ARG A 46 -12.86 -6.59 -3.97
CA ARG A 46 -13.87 -7.29 -4.79
C ARG A 46 -13.32 -7.57 -6.19
N GLN A 47 -12.72 -6.56 -6.83
CA GLN A 47 -12.17 -6.69 -8.19
C GLN A 47 -11.08 -7.76 -8.28
N ILE A 48 -10.12 -7.79 -7.33
CA ILE A 48 -9.09 -8.83 -7.34
C ILE A 48 -9.69 -10.21 -7.03
N ALA A 49 -10.63 -10.32 -6.10
CA ALA A 49 -11.29 -11.59 -5.78
C ALA A 49 -12.08 -12.15 -6.99
N SER A 50 -12.84 -11.31 -7.69
CA SER A 50 -13.53 -11.70 -8.92
C SER A 50 -12.54 -12.13 -10.01
N ARG A 51 -11.42 -11.43 -10.16
CA ARG A 51 -10.38 -11.79 -11.13
C ARG A 51 -9.75 -13.14 -10.81
N ILE A 52 -9.42 -13.39 -9.54
CA ILE A 52 -8.93 -14.69 -9.06
C ILE A 52 -9.93 -15.78 -9.45
N LYS A 53 -11.21 -15.58 -9.14
CA LYS A 53 -12.26 -16.57 -9.45
C LYS A 53 -12.35 -16.88 -10.95
N VAL A 54 -12.34 -15.86 -11.80
CA VAL A 54 -12.37 -16.02 -13.26
C VAL A 54 -11.18 -16.83 -13.76
N MET A 55 -9.97 -16.56 -13.26
CA MET A 55 -8.77 -17.31 -13.66
C MET A 55 -8.79 -18.74 -13.12
N GLN A 56 -9.30 -18.96 -11.92
CA GLN A 56 -9.49 -20.30 -11.35
C GLN A 56 -10.50 -21.13 -12.13
N ASP A 57 -11.60 -20.53 -12.59
CA ASP A 57 -12.62 -21.19 -13.42
C ASP A 57 -12.09 -21.59 -14.81
N ARG A 58 -11.01 -20.95 -15.25
CA ARG A 58 -10.30 -21.27 -16.51
C ARG A 58 -9.12 -22.21 -16.30
N GLU A 59 -8.89 -22.66 -15.07
CA GLU A 59 -7.72 -23.46 -14.69
C GLU A 59 -6.37 -22.75 -14.95
N GLU A 60 -6.40 -21.41 -15.05
CA GLU A 60 -5.22 -20.55 -15.28
C GLU A 60 -4.52 -20.17 -13.96
N LEU A 61 -5.19 -20.35 -12.82
CA LEU A 61 -4.67 -20.02 -11.50
C LEU A 61 -5.00 -21.13 -10.50
N ALA A 62 -3.98 -21.62 -9.80
CA ALA A 62 -4.15 -22.59 -8.73
C ALA A 62 -4.78 -21.94 -7.47
N PRO A 63 -5.04 -22.69 -6.39
CA PRO A 63 -5.49 -22.10 -5.14
C PRO A 63 -4.53 -21.01 -4.63
N VAL A 64 -5.09 -19.86 -4.25
CA VAL A 64 -4.30 -18.67 -3.87
C VAL A 64 -3.84 -18.78 -2.43
N GLY A 65 -2.55 -18.57 -2.18
CA GLY A 65 -1.93 -18.51 -0.86
C GLY A 65 -1.65 -17.09 -0.39
N PHE A 66 -1.53 -16.12 -1.31
CA PHE A 66 -1.22 -14.74 -0.96
C PHE A 66 -1.99 -13.72 -1.81
N ILE A 67 -2.45 -12.65 -1.17
CA ILE A 67 -2.91 -11.42 -1.84
C ILE A 67 -2.09 -10.26 -1.29
N HIS A 68 -1.38 -9.58 -2.17
CA HIS A 68 -0.41 -8.54 -1.86
C HIS A 68 -0.96 -7.18 -2.25
N TYR A 69 -0.91 -6.22 -1.34
CA TYR A 69 -1.09 -4.80 -1.60
C TYR A 69 0.27 -4.12 -1.44
N SER A 70 0.91 -3.85 -2.56
CA SER A 70 2.27 -3.34 -2.60
C SER A 70 2.32 -1.90 -3.10
N MET A 71 2.83 -1.00 -2.27
CA MET A 71 3.19 0.36 -2.67
C MET A 71 4.33 0.30 -3.70
N LEU A 72 4.15 0.97 -4.83
CA LEU A 72 5.19 1.17 -5.82
C LEU A 72 5.83 2.53 -5.61
N ARG A 73 7.11 2.59 -5.22
CA ARG A 73 7.84 3.87 -5.12
C ARG A 73 7.84 4.64 -6.45
N THR A 74 7.88 3.93 -7.59
CA THR A 74 7.78 4.53 -8.93
C THR A 74 6.43 5.21 -9.17
N SER A 75 5.32 4.69 -8.61
CA SER A 75 4.01 5.32 -8.74
C SER A 75 3.96 6.72 -8.11
N ILE A 76 4.79 6.96 -7.09
CA ILE A 76 4.91 8.26 -6.44
C ILE A 76 5.70 9.23 -7.33
N LEU A 77 6.72 8.73 -8.04
CA LEU A 77 7.50 9.53 -9.00
C LEU A 77 6.69 9.88 -10.25
N GLU A 78 5.78 9.01 -10.64
CA GLU A 78 4.90 9.17 -11.80
C GLU A 78 3.58 9.88 -11.45
N ASP A 79 3.41 10.32 -10.19
CA ASP A 79 2.18 10.93 -9.66
C ASP A 79 0.91 10.09 -9.90
N THR A 80 1.05 8.76 -9.98
CA THR A 80 -0.07 7.82 -10.12
C THR A 80 -0.56 7.28 -8.78
N TYR A 81 0.31 7.24 -7.76
CA TYR A 81 -0.02 6.92 -6.36
C TYR A 81 -0.80 5.60 -6.16
N THR A 82 -0.61 4.62 -7.04
CA THR A 82 -1.34 3.36 -6.99
C THR A 82 -0.57 2.27 -6.25
N TYR A 83 -1.29 1.49 -5.44
CA TYR A 83 -0.82 0.19 -4.98
C TYR A 83 -1.07 -0.86 -6.06
N LEU A 84 -0.08 -1.74 -6.25
CA LEU A 84 -0.23 -2.94 -7.05
C LEU A 84 -0.84 -4.04 -6.17
N ILE A 85 -1.92 -4.64 -6.66
CA ILE A 85 -2.54 -5.79 -6.01
C ILE A 85 -2.13 -7.04 -6.77
N GLU A 86 -1.53 -8.02 -6.13
CA GLU A 86 -1.07 -9.26 -6.77
C GLU A 86 -1.60 -10.48 -6.02
N ALA A 87 -2.09 -11.49 -6.74
CA ALA A 87 -2.50 -12.76 -6.17
C ALA A 87 -1.53 -13.86 -6.58
N TYR A 88 -1.04 -14.60 -5.59
CA TYR A 88 -0.06 -15.67 -5.75
C TYR A 88 -0.57 -16.99 -5.20
N THR A 89 -0.11 -18.09 -5.80
CA THR A 89 -0.23 -19.43 -5.19
C THR A 89 0.64 -19.54 -3.93
N ASP A 90 0.63 -20.69 -3.26
CA ASP A 90 1.51 -20.95 -2.11
C ASP A 90 3.01 -21.05 -2.48
N GLN A 91 3.36 -21.04 -3.77
CA GLN A 91 4.74 -21.00 -4.25
C GLN A 91 5.31 -19.59 -4.39
N TRP A 92 4.46 -18.57 -4.20
CA TRP A 92 4.76 -17.14 -4.08
C TRP A 92 5.72 -16.56 -5.14
N TYR A 93 7.04 -16.73 -5.01
CA TYR A 93 8.03 -15.92 -5.72
C TYR A 93 8.59 -16.54 -7.00
N TRP A 94 8.24 -17.80 -7.29
CA TRP A 94 8.80 -18.53 -8.43
C TRP A 94 7.91 -18.50 -9.68
N GLU A 95 6.70 -17.93 -9.56
CA GLU A 95 5.71 -17.89 -10.64
C GLU A 95 5.59 -16.48 -11.24
N PRO A 96 5.38 -16.37 -12.56
CA PRO A 96 5.01 -15.09 -13.16
C PRO A 96 3.65 -14.63 -12.63
N VAL A 97 3.55 -13.34 -12.29
CA VAL A 97 2.30 -12.75 -11.77
C VAL A 97 1.38 -12.39 -12.92
N GLU A 98 0.30 -13.15 -13.09
CA GLU A 98 -0.72 -12.90 -14.13
C GLU A 98 -2.03 -12.34 -13.55
N CYS A 99 -2.25 -12.55 -12.25
CA CYS A 99 -3.43 -12.07 -11.53
C CYS A 99 -3.09 -10.81 -10.73
N TYR A 100 -3.41 -9.64 -11.29
CA TYR A 100 -3.19 -8.36 -10.62
C TYR A 100 -4.35 -7.37 -10.82
N ALA A 101 -4.42 -6.40 -9.91
CA ALA A 101 -5.31 -5.25 -9.94
C ALA A 101 -4.57 -4.02 -9.38
N ARG A 102 -5.25 -2.88 -9.28
CA ARG A 102 -4.68 -1.66 -8.70
C ARG A 102 -5.64 -1.06 -7.67
N TYR A 103 -5.07 -0.48 -6.62
CA TYR A 103 -5.79 0.35 -5.65
C TYR A 103 -5.26 1.77 -5.73
N ASP A 104 -6.17 2.75 -5.84
CA ASP A 104 -5.82 4.17 -5.84
C ASP A 104 -5.60 4.64 -4.39
N ALA A 105 -4.37 5.02 -4.06
CA ALA A 105 -4.01 5.56 -2.76
C ALA A 105 -3.67 7.06 -2.82
N SER A 106 -4.11 7.77 -3.87
CA SER A 106 -3.84 9.21 -4.06
C SER A 106 -4.22 10.04 -2.83
N TRP A 107 -5.28 9.67 -2.12
CA TRP A 107 -5.68 10.34 -0.88
C TRP A 107 -4.56 10.41 0.18
N ALA A 108 -3.67 9.41 0.22
CA ALA A 108 -2.57 9.33 1.16
C ALA A 108 -1.28 9.97 0.65
N PHE A 109 -1.04 9.94 -0.66
CA PHE A 109 0.26 10.35 -1.25
C PHE A 109 0.22 11.67 -2.02
N GLN A 110 -0.96 12.25 -2.30
CA GLN A 110 -1.08 13.51 -3.07
C GLN A 110 -0.27 14.67 -2.48
N GLU A 111 -0.07 14.69 -1.16
CA GLU A 111 0.70 15.73 -0.46
C GLU A 111 2.22 15.62 -0.64
N ILE A 112 2.73 14.52 -1.21
CA ILE A 112 4.16 14.32 -1.42
C ILE A 112 4.71 15.24 -2.50
N SER A 113 4.00 15.39 -3.62
CA SER A 113 4.43 16.27 -4.70
C SER A 113 4.56 17.73 -4.21
N SER A 114 3.65 18.17 -3.34
CA SER A 114 3.68 19.50 -2.73
C SER A 114 4.87 19.67 -1.77
N LEU A 115 5.22 18.63 -1.01
CA LEU A 115 6.40 18.61 -0.14
C LEU A 115 7.71 18.65 -0.95
N ILE A 116 7.83 17.85 -2.01
CA ILE A 116 9.00 17.83 -2.89
C ILE A 116 9.21 19.21 -3.52
N ARG A 117 8.14 19.82 -4.06
CA ARG A 117 8.19 21.18 -4.63
C ARG A 117 8.63 22.23 -3.61
N LEU A 118 8.12 22.16 -2.38
CA LEU A 118 8.55 23.04 -1.31
C LEU A 118 10.06 22.91 -1.06
N LEU A 119 10.56 21.68 -0.93
CA LEU A 119 11.98 21.45 -0.68
C LEU A 119 12.86 21.87 -1.86
N ASP A 120 12.42 21.65 -3.10
CA ASP A 120 13.16 22.06 -4.30
C ASP A 120 13.27 23.59 -4.38
N GLU A 121 12.25 24.34 -3.96
CA GLU A 121 12.35 25.79 -3.84
C GLU A 121 13.28 26.21 -2.69
N GLN A 122 13.16 25.58 -1.52
CA GLN A 122 13.99 25.95 -0.36
C GLN A 122 15.47 25.59 -0.54
N ARG A 123 15.78 24.52 -1.29
CA ARG A 123 17.18 24.13 -1.56
C ARG A 123 17.94 25.18 -2.38
N LYS A 124 17.25 26.09 -3.09
CA LYS A 124 17.88 27.16 -3.88
C LYS A 124 18.71 28.12 -3.02
N LYS A 125 18.51 28.13 -1.70
CA LYS A 125 19.39 28.83 -0.74
C LYS A 125 20.80 28.21 -0.64
N TYR A 126 20.98 27.00 -1.17
CA TYR A 126 22.20 26.19 -1.14
C TYR A 126 22.67 25.81 -2.56
N ILE A 127 22.47 26.69 -3.55
CA ILE A 127 22.90 26.47 -4.94
C ILE A 127 24.38 26.08 -4.98
N GLY A 128 24.70 25.06 -5.79
CA GLY A 128 26.05 24.50 -5.92
C GLY A 128 26.44 23.52 -4.80
N VAL A 129 25.59 23.35 -3.78
CA VAL A 129 25.79 22.40 -2.67
C VAL A 129 24.71 21.30 -2.68
N LEU A 130 23.44 21.69 -2.82
CA LEU A 130 22.29 20.76 -2.85
C LEU A 130 21.63 20.67 -4.22
N HIS A 131 21.27 19.45 -4.60
CA HIS A 131 20.63 19.09 -5.86
C HIS A 131 19.19 18.58 -5.62
N THR A 132 18.38 18.51 -6.67
CA THR A 132 16.99 18.00 -6.57
C THR A 132 16.95 16.57 -6.01
N ALA A 133 17.86 15.70 -6.46
CA ALA A 133 17.96 14.34 -5.95
C ALA A 133 18.21 14.26 -4.42
N ASP A 134 18.87 15.27 -3.84
CA ASP A 134 19.12 15.31 -2.40
C ASP A 134 17.81 15.48 -1.61
N VAL A 135 16.91 16.35 -2.08
CA VAL A 135 15.62 16.60 -1.40
C VAL A 135 14.58 15.52 -1.70
N GLU A 136 14.59 14.94 -2.89
CA GLU A 136 13.77 13.77 -3.22
C GLU A 136 14.11 12.59 -2.29
N HIS A 137 15.41 12.33 -2.10
CA HIS A 137 15.88 11.26 -1.22
C HIS A 137 15.48 11.47 0.25
N MET A 138 15.40 12.72 0.73
CA MET A 138 14.88 13.03 2.06
C MET A 138 13.41 12.61 2.21
N VAL A 139 12.58 12.89 1.20
CA VAL A 139 11.17 12.51 1.21
C VAL A 139 11.01 10.99 1.09
N TRP A 140 11.78 10.33 0.23
CA TRP A 140 11.70 8.87 0.04
C TRP A 140 11.96 8.08 1.32
N LYS A 141 12.87 8.56 2.17
CA LYS A 141 13.16 7.95 3.48
C LYS A 141 11.98 8.00 4.45
N ARG A 142 10.96 8.81 4.16
CA ARG A 142 9.81 9.06 5.04
C ARG A 142 8.47 8.69 4.41
N LEU A 143 8.49 7.91 3.32
CA LEU A 143 7.26 7.37 2.72
C LEU A 143 6.51 6.43 3.65
N ASP A 144 7.24 5.79 4.57
CA ASP A 144 6.71 4.95 5.65
C ASP A 144 5.60 5.66 6.45
N CYS A 145 5.74 6.96 6.68
CA CYS A 145 4.78 7.77 7.41
C CYS A 145 3.41 7.83 6.72
N PHE A 146 3.38 7.77 5.39
CA PHE A 146 2.15 7.78 4.60
C PHE A 146 1.63 6.37 4.37
N SER A 147 2.52 5.43 4.01
CA SER A 147 2.11 4.03 3.79
C SER A 147 1.56 3.37 5.05
N GLN A 148 2.02 3.77 6.25
CA GLN A 148 1.45 3.25 7.50
C GLN A 148 -0.02 3.63 7.66
N ILE A 149 -0.42 4.85 7.26
CA ILE A 149 -1.82 5.29 7.32
C ILE A 149 -2.69 4.45 6.37
N VAL A 150 -2.16 4.14 5.17
CA VAL A 150 -2.82 3.22 4.23
C VAL A 150 -2.97 1.83 4.84
N THR A 151 -1.92 1.31 5.49
CA THR A 151 -1.98 0.01 6.16
C THR A 151 -3.03 -0.01 7.27
N ASP A 152 -3.15 1.07 8.05
CA ASP A 152 -4.17 1.19 9.10
C ASP A 152 -5.59 1.19 8.52
N LEU A 153 -5.83 1.89 7.41
CA LEU A 153 -7.10 1.80 6.66
C LEU A 153 -7.37 0.35 6.24
N ILE A 154 -6.40 -0.33 5.63
CA ILE A 154 -6.57 -1.69 5.12
C ILE A 154 -6.90 -2.66 6.27
N ARG A 155 -6.27 -2.52 7.45
CA ARG A 155 -6.58 -3.35 8.63
C ARG A 155 -8.03 -3.19 9.12
N ILE A 156 -8.63 -2.02 8.89
CA ILE A 156 -10.04 -1.77 9.18
C ILE A 156 -10.90 -2.38 8.07
N ALA A 157 -10.61 -2.01 6.82
CA ALA A 157 -11.42 -2.36 5.65
C ALA A 157 -11.43 -3.86 5.35
N ILE A 158 -10.35 -4.57 5.66
CA ILE A 158 -10.24 -6.01 5.40
C ILE A 158 -11.30 -6.82 6.13
N ARG A 159 -11.80 -6.34 7.28
CA ARG A 159 -12.85 -7.00 8.06
C ARG A 159 -14.18 -7.03 7.30
N GLU A 160 -14.44 -6.03 6.46
CA GLU A 160 -15.62 -6.00 5.58
C GLU A 160 -15.35 -6.73 4.27
N ALA A 161 -14.14 -6.59 3.73
CA ALA A 161 -13.73 -7.22 2.47
C ALA A 161 -13.81 -8.76 2.51
N ILE A 162 -13.43 -9.39 3.62
CA ILE A 162 -13.50 -10.86 3.76
C ILE A 162 -14.92 -11.41 3.88
N LYS A 163 -15.94 -10.55 4.07
CA LYS A 163 -17.35 -10.95 4.10
C LYS A 163 -17.97 -11.00 2.70
N LEU A 164 -17.24 -10.53 1.68
CA LEU A 164 -17.72 -10.50 0.31
C LEU A 164 -17.96 -11.91 -0.25
N PRO A 165 -19.05 -12.13 -1.01
CA PRO A 165 -19.28 -13.41 -1.66
C PRO A 165 -18.14 -13.77 -2.61
N GLU A 166 -17.59 -12.80 -3.34
CA GLU A 166 -16.48 -12.98 -4.28
C GLU A 166 -15.23 -13.56 -3.58
N TYR A 167 -14.97 -13.14 -2.34
CA TYR A 167 -13.89 -13.72 -1.53
C TYR A 167 -14.19 -15.14 -1.05
N SER A 168 -15.45 -15.44 -0.73
CA SER A 168 -15.84 -16.76 -0.25
C SER A 168 -15.76 -17.84 -1.33
N GLU A 169 -15.90 -17.43 -2.60
CA GLU A 169 -15.94 -18.28 -3.79
C GLU A 169 -14.57 -18.63 -4.37
N ILE A 170 -13.50 -17.91 -4.03
CA ILE A 170 -12.15 -18.27 -4.50
C ILE A 170 -11.66 -19.55 -3.83
N ASN A 171 -10.94 -20.36 -4.60
CA ASN A 171 -10.17 -21.48 -4.07
C ASN A 171 -8.92 -20.94 -3.36
N LYS A 172 -8.82 -21.22 -2.07
CA LYS A 172 -7.70 -20.80 -1.23
C LYS A 172 -6.74 -21.98 -1.04
N ALA A 173 -5.44 -21.70 -0.98
CA ALA A 173 -4.48 -22.66 -0.46
C ALA A 173 -4.80 -22.97 1.02
N LYS A 174 -4.04 -23.88 1.64
CA LYS A 174 -4.24 -24.26 3.04
C LYS A 174 -4.25 -23.06 4.00
N CYS A 175 -3.43 -22.07 3.70
CA CYS A 175 -3.37 -20.79 4.40
C CYS A 175 -3.36 -19.70 3.34
N LEU A 176 -4.32 -18.77 3.41
CA LEU A 176 -4.32 -17.56 2.60
C LEU A 176 -3.91 -16.38 3.48
N ARG A 177 -2.92 -15.61 3.05
CA ARG A 177 -2.47 -14.40 3.75
C ARG A 177 -2.70 -13.17 2.89
N ILE A 178 -3.26 -12.14 3.49
CA ILE A 178 -3.43 -10.84 2.86
C ILE A 178 -2.39 -9.92 3.48
N ARG A 179 -1.54 -9.34 2.64
CA ARG A 179 -0.34 -8.61 3.05
C ARG A 179 -0.31 -7.22 2.47
N VAL A 180 0.20 -6.28 3.25
CA VAL A 180 0.38 -4.88 2.86
C VAL A 180 1.83 -4.48 3.10
N GLY A 181 2.40 -3.72 2.18
CA GLY A 181 3.72 -3.14 2.37
C GLY A 181 4.28 -2.57 1.09
N GLU A 182 5.59 -2.64 0.96
CA GLU A 182 6.33 -2.16 -0.20
C GLU A 182 6.56 -3.27 -1.22
N PHE A 183 6.59 -2.90 -2.50
CA PHE A 183 6.85 -3.85 -3.57
C PHE A 183 8.28 -4.42 -3.47
N LYS A 184 8.37 -5.75 -3.38
CA LYS A 184 9.63 -6.52 -3.21
C LYS A 184 10.47 -6.13 -2.00
N ASP A 185 9.84 -5.55 -0.98
CA ASP A 185 10.48 -5.15 0.26
C ASP A 185 9.58 -5.58 1.44
N PHE A 186 9.70 -4.94 2.60
CA PHE A 186 8.94 -5.29 3.80
C PHE A 186 7.42 -5.24 3.55
N SER A 187 6.74 -6.29 4.00
CA SER A 187 5.29 -6.36 4.05
C SER A 187 4.85 -7.16 5.27
N GLU A 188 3.67 -6.84 5.78
CA GLU A 188 3.08 -7.47 6.97
C GLU A 188 1.71 -8.06 6.68
N ASP A 189 1.32 -9.08 7.45
CA ASP A 189 -0.02 -9.64 7.35
C ASP A 189 -1.04 -8.70 7.99
N VAL A 190 -2.10 -8.43 7.24
CA VAL A 190 -3.30 -7.74 7.72
C VAL A 190 -4.46 -8.71 7.96
N HIS A 191 -4.40 -9.90 7.35
CA HIS A 191 -5.35 -10.99 7.57
C HIS A 191 -4.69 -12.34 7.23
N ILE A 192 -5.09 -13.38 7.97
CA ILE A 192 -4.69 -14.77 7.75
C ILE A 192 -5.96 -15.63 7.83
N ASP A 193 -6.19 -16.43 6.80
CA ASP A 193 -7.26 -17.42 6.70
C ASP A 193 -6.64 -18.82 6.67
N ASP A 194 -6.67 -19.50 7.81
CA ASP A 194 -6.05 -20.82 8.01
C ASP A 194 -6.98 -21.99 7.67
N GLY A 195 -8.12 -21.76 7.01
CA GLY A 195 -9.08 -22.79 6.60
C GLY A 195 -9.78 -23.54 7.75
N SER A 196 -9.41 -23.26 9.00
CA SER A 196 -9.79 -23.99 10.22
C SER A 196 -11.25 -23.78 10.65
N THR A 197 -12.02 -22.92 9.96
CA THR A 197 -13.44 -22.71 10.24
C THR A 197 -14.38 -23.61 9.43
N ARG A 198 -13.90 -24.36 8.42
CA ARG A 198 -14.75 -25.25 7.60
C ARG A 198 -14.89 -26.68 8.15
N ASP A 199 -14.02 -27.13 9.05
CA ASP A 199 -14.04 -28.53 9.55
C ASP A 199 -14.80 -28.76 10.87
N GLN A 200 -15.30 -27.71 11.55
CA GLN A 200 -16.04 -27.89 12.82
C GLN A 200 -17.56 -28.04 12.68
N ILE A 201 -18.13 -27.95 11.47
CA ILE A 201 -19.61 -28.03 11.28
C ILE A 201 -20.07 -29.37 10.66
N LYS A 202 -19.16 -30.25 10.24
CA LYS A 202 -19.54 -31.57 9.67
C LYS A 202 -19.45 -32.76 10.64
N GLY A 203 -19.28 -32.51 11.95
CA GLY A 203 -19.12 -33.54 12.98
C GLY A 203 -20.27 -33.69 13.98
N ALA A 204 -21.44 -33.11 13.71
CA ALA A 204 -22.63 -33.27 14.55
C ALA A 204 -23.83 -33.65 13.68
N GLY A 205 -23.97 -34.95 13.40
CA GLY A 205 -25.07 -35.58 12.67
C GLY A 205 -24.95 -37.08 12.74
#